data_AF-A0A3C0ITS0-F1
#
_entry.id   AF-A0A3C0ITS0-F1
#
_cell.length_a   1.000
_cell.length_b   1.000
_cell.length_c   1.000
_cell.angle_alpha   90.00
_cell.angle_beta   90.00
_cell.angle_gamma   90.00
#
_symmetry.space_group_name_H-M   'P 1'
#
loop_
_entity.id
_entity.type
_entity.pdbx_description
1 polymer ?
#
loop_
_entity_poly.entity_id
_entity_poly.type
_entity_poly.pdbx_seq_one_letter_code
_entity_poly.pdbx_strand_id
1 'polypeptide(L)'
;DAVMPHDLINPKVLMAVIREFFGTSQLSQFLDQTNPLSEITHKRRISALGPGGLSRERAGFEVRDVHYSHYGRLCTIETPEGPN
;
A
#
# COMPACT_ATOMS: atom_id res chain seq x y z
N ASP A 1 -13.73 -8.89 45.04
CA ASP A 1 -13.64 -7.88 43.98
C ASP A 1 -13.59 -8.54 42.62
N ALA A 2 -14.65 -8.36 41.83
CA ALA A 2 -14.76 -8.95 40.50
C ALA A 2 -13.97 -8.08 39.51
N VAL A 3 -12.91 -8.64 38.93
CA VAL A 3 -12.17 -7.99 37.84
C VAL A 3 -13.07 -7.98 36.60
N MET A 4 -13.37 -6.80 36.09
CA MET A 4 -14.13 -6.66 34.84
C MET A 4 -13.16 -6.85 33.65
N PRO A 5 -13.59 -7.52 32.56
CA PRO A 5 -12.71 -7.76 31.40
C PRO A 5 -12.08 -6.50 30.77
N HIS A 6 -12.69 -5.31 30.95
CA HIS A 6 -12.14 -4.06 30.44
C HIS A 6 -10.90 -3.56 31.22
N ASP A 7 -10.70 -4.01 32.45
CA ASP A 7 -9.55 -3.63 33.27
C ASP A 7 -8.27 -4.38 32.86
N LEU A 8 -8.41 -5.42 32.03
CA LEU A 8 -7.31 -6.28 31.59
C LEU A 8 -6.66 -5.79 30.28
N ILE A 9 -7.32 -4.92 29.51
CA ILE A 9 -6.89 -4.55 28.16
C ILE A 9 -6.50 -3.07 28.12
N ASN A 10 -5.30 -2.77 27.60
CA ASN A 10 -4.85 -1.40 27.35
C ASN A 10 -5.09 -0.98 25.88
N PRO A 11 -6.12 -0.16 25.58
CA PRO A 11 -6.43 0.24 24.20
C PRO A 11 -5.40 1.22 23.61
N LYS A 12 -4.55 1.85 24.43
CA LYS A 12 -3.60 2.87 23.96
C LYS A 12 -2.56 2.29 23.01
N VAL A 13 -2.12 1.05 23.25
CA VAL A 13 -1.13 0.37 22.40
C VAL A 13 -1.72 0.12 21.01
N LEU A 14 -2.97 -0.35 20.95
CA LEU A 14 -3.67 -0.56 19.68
C LEU A 14 -3.82 0.75 18.90
N MET A 15 -4.22 1.84 19.56
CA MET A 15 -4.36 3.14 18.91
C MET A 15 -3.03 3.67 18.38
N ALA A 16 -1.92 3.44 19.10
CA ALA A 16 -0.59 3.88 18.66
C ALA A 16 -0.18 3.20 17.35
N VAL A 17 -0.35 1.88 17.26
CA VAL A 17 -0.02 1.09 16.05
C VAL A 17 -0.85 1.54 14.85
N ILE A 18 -2.16 1.79 15.04
CA ILE A 18 -3.03 2.26 13.97
C ILE A 18 -2.61 3.65 13.48
N ARG A 19 -2.28 4.57 14.41
CA ARG A 19 -1.83 5.92 14.05
C ARG A 19 -0.51 5.91 13.31
N GLU A 20 0.44 5.08 13.74
CA GLU A 20 1.72 4.93 13.06
C GLU A 20 1.52 4.40 11.64
N PHE A 21 0.69 3.37 11.48
CA PHE A 21 0.38 2.82 10.16
C PHE A 21 -0.19 3.88 9.20
N PHE A 22 -1.24 4.61 9.59
CA PHE A 22 -1.83 5.60 8.69
C PHE A 22 -1.00 6.89 8.55
N GLY A 23 -0.16 7.21 9.54
CA GLY A 23 0.64 8.43 9.55
C GLY A 23 1.94 8.35 8.75
N THR A 24 2.64 7.20 8.79
CA THR A 24 4.01 7.09 8.23
C THR A 24 4.25 5.86 7.36
N SER A 25 3.27 4.97 7.20
CA SER A 25 3.44 3.79 6.32
C SER A 25 3.69 4.21 4.88
N GLN A 26 4.61 3.52 4.21
CA GLN A 26 4.90 3.70 2.79
C GLN A 26 3.69 3.43 1.88
N LEU A 27 2.73 2.64 2.36
CA LEU A 27 1.48 2.34 1.65
C LEU A 27 0.38 3.37 1.91
N SER A 28 0.51 4.18 2.98
CA SER A 28 -0.42 5.28 3.28
C SER A 28 0.03 6.53 2.51
N GLN A 29 -0.39 6.63 1.25
CA GLN A 29 0.00 7.71 0.35
C GLN A 29 -1.00 8.87 0.38
N PHE A 30 -0.51 10.09 0.17
CA PHE A 30 -1.38 11.24 -0.02
C PHE A 30 -2.10 11.13 -1.37
N LEU A 31 -3.43 11.22 -1.36
CA LEU A 31 -4.26 11.02 -2.54
C LEU A 31 -4.04 12.12 -3.58
N ASP A 32 -4.01 11.74 -4.86
CA ASP A 32 -4.00 12.69 -5.97
C ASP A 32 -5.45 13.06 -6.32
N GLN A 33 -5.79 14.33 -6.13
CA GLN A 33 -7.13 14.88 -6.32
C GLN A 33 -7.17 15.95 -7.41
N THR A 34 -6.20 15.94 -8.33
CA THR A 34 -6.15 16.91 -9.44
C THR A 34 -7.41 16.85 -10.32
N ASN A 35 -7.93 15.64 -10.56
CA ASN A 35 -9.15 15.42 -11.31
C ASN A 35 -9.79 14.07 -10.93
N PRO A 36 -11.08 13.82 -11.29
CA PRO A 36 -11.76 12.58 -10.92
C PRO A 36 -11.10 11.30 -11.47
N LEU A 37 -10.44 11.37 -12.63
CA LEU A 37 -9.75 10.22 -13.22
C LEU A 37 -8.49 9.87 -12.42
N SER A 38 -7.67 10.86 -12.06
CA SER A 38 -6.50 10.70 -11.19
C SER A 38 -6.88 10.08 -9.85
N GLU A 39 -7.99 10.50 -9.26
CA GLU A 39 -8.48 9.94 -8.00
C GLU A 39 -8.85 8.46 -8.13
N ILE A 40 -9.56 8.08 -9.21
CA ILE A 40 -9.93 6.68 -9.47
C ILE A 40 -8.68 5.84 -9.77
N THR A 41 -7.76 6.34 -10.62
CA THR A 41 -6.51 5.66 -10.94
C THR A 41 -5.67 5.40 -9.68
N HIS A 42 -5.51 6.41 -8.82
CA HIS A 42 -4.73 6.26 -7.59
C HIS A 42 -5.36 5.21 -6.67
N LYS A 43 -6.68 5.27 -6.44
CA LYS A 43 -7.39 4.30 -5.58
C LYS A 43 -7.35 2.86 -6.13
N ARG A 44 -7.19 2.69 -7.44
CA ARG A 44 -7.12 1.37 -8.11
C ARG A 44 -5.70 0.89 -8.39
N ARG A 45 -4.67 1.67 -8.02
CA ARG A 45 -3.26 1.34 -8.25
C ARG A 45 -2.81 0.25 -7.29
N ILE A 46 -2.01 -0.69 -7.81
CA ILE A 46 -1.37 -1.76 -7.03
C ILE A 46 0.14 -1.50 -7.03
N SER A 47 0.76 -1.57 -5.85
CA SER A 47 2.21 -1.38 -5.68
C SER A 47 2.85 -2.67 -5.19
N ALA A 48 3.93 -3.10 -5.84
CA ALA A 48 4.80 -4.18 -5.35
C ALA A 48 5.86 -3.69 -4.34
N LEU A 49 5.94 -2.37 -4.11
CA LEU A 49 6.85 -1.74 -3.16
C LEU A 49 6.18 -1.58 -1.79
N GLY A 50 6.94 -1.83 -0.72
CA GLY A 50 6.49 -1.66 0.66
C GLY A 50 7.20 -2.61 1.63
N PRO A 51 6.87 -2.55 2.94
CA PRO A 51 7.41 -3.49 3.91
C PRO A 51 7.02 -4.93 3.54
N GLY A 52 8.01 -5.81 3.37
CA GLY A 52 7.82 -7.19 2.91
C GLY A 52 7.65 -7.34 1.38
N GLY A 53 7.66 -6.24 0.63
CA GLY A 53 7.65 -6.22 -0.83
C GLY A 53 9.05 -6.07 -1.44
N LEU A 54 9.07 -5.70 -2.72
CA LEU A 54 10.31 -5.42 -3.44
C LEU A 54 10.88 -4.05 -3.02
N SER A 55 12.21 -3.93 -3.01
CA SER A 55 12.87 -2.63 -2.98
C SER A 55 13.23 -2.20 -4.41
N ARG A 56 13.25 -0.88 -4.67
CA ARG A 56 13.56 -0.33 -6.00
C ARG A 56 14.91 -0.82 -6.55
N GLU A 57 15.89 -0.97 -5.65
CA GLU A 57 17.25 -1.41 -5.98
C GLU A 57 17.36 -2.92 -6.26
N ARG A 58 16.43 -3.73 -5.72
CA ARG A 58 16.41 -5.19 -5.89
C ARG A 58 15.38 -5.67 -6.91
N ALA A 59 14.54 -4.78 -7.44
CA ALA A 59 13.58 -5.10 -8.49
C ALA A 59 14.31 -5.34 -9.82
N GLY A 60 14.62 -6.62 -10.09
CA GLY A 60 15.27 -7.07 -11.32
C GLY A 60 14.39 -6.91 -12.56
N PHE A 61 14.95 -7.22 -13.73
CA PHE A 61 14.24 -7.11 -15.01
C PHE A 61 13.02 -8.04 -15.08
N GLU A 62 13.14 -9.27 -14.56
CA GLU A 62 12.08 -10.29 -14.62
C GLU A 62 10.77 -9.87 -13.95
N VAL A 63 10.84 -9.07 -12.89
CA VAL A 63 9.65 -8.60 -12.16
C VAL A 63 9.01 -7.34 -12.78
N ARG A 64 9.73 -6.67 -13.70
CA ARG A 64 9.25 -5.48 -14.42
C ARG A 64 8.63 -5.82 -15.78
N ASP A 65 8.95 -6.99 -16.33
CA ASP A 65 8.42 -7.42 -17.62
C ASP A 65 6.94 -7.82 -17.53
N VAL A 66 6.24 -7.75 -18.66
CA VAL A 66 4.82 -8.09 -18.76
C VAL A 66 4.67 -9.60 -18.93
N HIS A 67 4.11 -10.26 -17.93
CA HIS A 67 3.79 -11.67 -18.00
C HIS A 67 2.41 -11.92 -18.65
N TYR A 68 2.25 -13.01 -19.40
CA TYR A 68 1.00 -13.35 -20.10
C TYR A 68 -0.21 -13.51 -19.16
N SER A 69 0.03 -13.85 -17.89
CA SER A 69 -1.03 -13.96 -16.88
C SER A 69 -1.64 -12.61 -16.48
N HIS A 70 -1.04 -11.48 -16.85
CA HIS A 70 -1.57 -10.15 -16.54
C HIS A 70 -2.84 -9.84 -17.34
N TYR A 71 -3.06 -10.52 -18.46
CA TYR A 71 -4.20 -10.31 -19.34
C TYR A 71 -5.53 -10.39 -18.57
N GLY A 72 -6.30 -9.29 -18.59
CA GLY A 72 -7.58 -9.16 -17.91
C GLY A 72 -7.52 -8.95 -16.39
N ARG A 73 -6.32 -8.83 -15.80
CA ARG A 73 -6.13 -8.67 -14.34
C ARG A 73 -5.38 -7.40 -13.97
N LEU A 74 -4.29 -7.10 -14.69
CA LEU A 74 -3.45 -5.91 -14.48
C LEU A 74 -3.37 -5.13 -15.80
N CYS A 75 -3.34 -3.80 -15.70
CA CYS A 75 -3.13 -2.95 -16.86
C CYS A 75 -1.65 -3.02 -17.26
N THR A 76 -1.35 -3.40 -18.50
CA THR A 76 0.02 -3.52 -19.01
C THR A 76 0.52 -2.23 -19.69
N ILE A 77 -0.32 -1.20 -19.74
CA ILE A 77 -0.03 0.08 -20.42
C ILE A 77 0.19 1.18 -19.40
N GLU A 78 -0.61 1.21 -18.34
CA GLU A 78 -0.57 2.26 -17.31
C GLU A 78 0.49 1.95 -16.25
N THR A 79 1.76 2.06 -16.64
CA THR A 79 2.93 1.98 -15.75
C THR A 79 3.64 3.33 -15.71
N PRO A 80 4.03 3.84 -14.53
CA PRO A 80 4.75 5.10 -14.45
C PRO A 80 6.11 4.97 -15.15
N GLU A 81 6.48 5.98 -15.92
CA GLU A 81 7.81 6.03 -16.51
C GLU A 81 8.86 6.37 -15.44
N GLY A 82 10.07 5.84 -15.60
CA GLY A 82 11.22 6.17 -14.75
C GLY A 82 11.69 5.01 -13.85
N PRO A 83 12.27 5.30 -12.67
CA PRO A 83 12.92 4.29 -11.83
C PRO A 83 11.99 3.23 -11.22
N ASN A 84 10.68 3.45 -11.26
CA ASN A 84 9.68 2.56 -10.67
C ASN A 84 9.26 1.45 -11.63
#